data_AF-A0A8H3UBC5-F1
#
_entry.id   AF-A0A8H3UBC5-F1
#
_cell.length_a   1.000
_cell.length_b   1.000
_cell.length_c   1.000
_cell.angle_alpha   90.00
_cell.angle_beta   90.00
_cell.angle_gamma   90.00
#
_symmetry.space_group_name_H-M   'P 1'
#
loop_
_entity.id
_entity.type
_entity.pdbx_description
1 polymer ?
#
loop_
_entity_poly.entity_id
_entity_poly.type
_entity_poly.pdbx_seq_one_letter_code
_entity_poly.pdbx_strand_id
1 'polypeptide(L)'
;MSSEAYDVYRVEYKVALQDPLMGPGTRYHNGIFVHTEPDVETEKGGGQLFSVKGAIGDSIGMEFEQKPARWPEESSTFRAKHYIGQIRKSDYDTFRQLLASVPPPPRQRCFNTSTRGWEPCKPDGSFYAPYETPPPYMKCTEWVLLKAIPALQQMPNLLYPNGVPAQPQSQQVFQTAIQQATQPAAEQASQGASAWVWDTAQSRYRYWNGTEWIWQT
;
A
#
# COMPACT_ATOMS: atom_id res chain seq x y z
N MET A 1 2.17 -20.76 0.21
CA MET A 1 3.08 -19.83 0.91
C MET A 1 2.53 -18.44 0.70
N SER A 2 1.96 -17.84 1.74
CA SER A 2 1.46 -16.47 1.66
C SER A 2 2.63 -15.53 1.38
N SER A 3 2.49 -14.69 0.36
CA SER A 3 3.43 -13.59 0.12
C SER A 3 3.45 -12.68 1.35
N GLU A 4 4.64 -12.35 1.87
CA GLU A 4 4.84 -11.34 2.94
C GLU A 4 4.68 -9.90 2.42
N ALA A 5 4.20 -9.74 1.18
CA ALA A 5 4.03 -8.48 0.50
C ALA A 5 2.67 -8.38 -0.21
N TYR A 6 2.18 -7.15 -0.35
CA TYR A 6 1.01 -6.80 -1.14
C TYR A 6 1.43 -6.10 -2.43
N ASP A 7 0.84 -6.51 -3.55
CA ASP A 7 1.02 -5.82 -4.83
C ASP A 7 0.22 -4.52 -4.83
N VAL A 8 0.82 -3.46 -5.36
CA VAL A 8 0.22 -2.13 -5.47
C VAL A 8 0.14 -1.72 -6.93
N TYR A 9 -1.03 -1.24 -7.33
CA TYR A 9 -1.34 -0.82 -8.69
C TYR A 9 -1.94 0.58 -8.71
N ARG A 10 -1.57 1.39 -9.70
CA ARG A 10 -2.43 2.50 -10.15
C ARG A 10 -3.53 1.92 -11.01
N VAL A 11 -4.78 2.27 -10.75
CA VAL A 11 -5.94 1.80 -11.52
C VAL A 11 -6.66 2.98 -12.16
N GLU A 12 -7.20 2.73 -13.35
CA GLU A 12 -7.94 3.71 -14.15
C GLU A 12 -9.36 3.20 -14.43
N TYR A 13 -10.34 4.04 -14.15
CA TYR A 13 -11.76 3.79 -14.42
C TYR A 13 -12.33 4.86 -15.35
N LYS A 14 -13.16 4.44 -16.30
CA LYS A 14 -13.97 5.31 -17.15
C LYS A 14 -14.88 6.17 -16.29
N VAL A 15 -14.90 7.48 -16.56
CA VAL A 15 -15.88 8.40 -15.96
C VAL A 15 -17.11 8.47 -16.84
N ALA A 16 -18.29 8.61 -16.22
CA ALA A 16 -19.56 8.70 -16.94
C ALA A 16 -19.64 9.96 -17.80
N LEU A 17 -19.10 11.08 -17.30
CA LEU A 17 -19.06 12.36 -18.01
C LEU A 17 -17.65 12.93 -17.98
N GLN A 18 -17.14 13.30 -19.15
CA GLN A 18 -15.87 14.00 -19.29
C GLN A 18 -16.06 15.46 -18.85
N ASP A 19 -15.17 15.97 -18.02
CA ASP A 19 -15.23 17.39 -17.62
C ASP A 19 -14.58 18.24 -18.73
N PRO A 20 -15.35 19.12 -19.40
CA PRO A 20 -14.80 20.00 -20.44
C PRO A 20 -13.70 20.93 -19.95
N LEU A 21 -13.60 21.18 -18.64
CA LEU A 21 -12.58 22.04 -18.03
C LEU A 21 -11.21 21.36 -17.89
N MET A 22 -11.14 20.03 -18.03
CA MET A 22 -9.90 19.27 -17.88
C MET A 22 -9.17 19.05 -19.21
N GLY A 23 -9.58 19.79 -20.26
CA GLY A 23 -9.01 19.73 -21.60
C GLY A 23 -9.69 18.72 -22.52
N PRO A 24 -9.25 18.63 -23.79
CA PRO A 24 -9.92 17.83 -24.83
C PRO A 24 -9.65 16.32 -24.73
N GLY A 25 -8.70 15.88 -23.88
CA GLY A 25 -8.33 14.47 -23.75
C GLY A 25 -9.32 13.67 -22.91
N THR A 26 -9.51 12.39 -23.23
CA THR A 26 -10.29 11.48 -22.38
C THR A 26 -9.60 11.30 -21.04
N ARG A 27 -10.33 11.60 -19.97
CA ARG A 27 -9.90 11.48 -18.58
C ARG A 27 -10.46 10.21 -17.96
N TYR A 28 -9.70 9.66 -17.01
CA TYR A 28 -10.08 8.50 -16.20
C TYR A 28 -9.99 8.85 -14.73
N HIS A 29 -10.91 8.30 -13.93
CA HIS A 29 -10.77 8.31 -12.48
C HIS A 29 -9.60 7.39 -12.11
N ASN A 30 -8.64 7.94 -11.37
CA ASN A 30 -7.47 7.21 -10.94
C ASN A 30 -7.58 6.90 -9.44
N GLY A 31 -7.09 5.72 -9.06
CA GLY A 31 -6.91 5.31 -7.68
C GLY A 31 -5.67 4.44 -7.51
N ILE A 32 -5.32 4.17 -6.26
CA ILE A 32 -4.27 3.22 -5.88
C ILE A 32 -4.95 2.00 -5.30
N PHE A 33 -4.77 0.86 -5.93
CA PHE A 33 -5.31 -0.42 -5.49
C PHE A 33 -4.20 -1.25 -4.86
N VAL A 34 -4.42 -1.72 -3.63
CA VAL A 34 -3.54 -2.67 -2.96
C VAL A 34 -4.23 -4.02 -2.96
N HIS A 35 -3.61 -5.02 -3.56
CA HIS A 35 -4.09 -6.39 -3.49
C HIS A 35 -3.77 -6.97 -2.11
N THR A 36 -4.80 -7.06 -1.27
CA THR A 36 -4.72 -7.76 0.02
C THR A 36 -5.26 -9.18 -0.16
N GLU A 37 -4.84 -10.11 0.71
CA GLU A 37 -5.36 -11.47 0.70
C GLU A 37 -6.91 -11.48 0.77
N PRO A 38 -7.56 -12.55 0.25
CA PRO A 38 -9.01 -12.63 0.20
C PRO A 38 -9.61 -12.33 1.58
N ASP A 39 -10.62 -11.46 1.58
CA ASP A 39 -11.46 -11.29 2.75
C ASP A 39 -12.15 -12.62 3.03
N VAL A 40 -11.98 -13.14 4.25
CA VAL A 40 -12.41 -14.48 4.66
C VAL A 40 -13.91 -14.68 4.46
N GLU A 41 -14.67 -13.58 4.41
CA GLU A 41 -16.12 -13.59 4.20
C GLU A 41 -16.56 -13.70 2.74
N THR A 42 -15.72 -13.34 1.76
CA THR A 42 -16.19 -13.17 0.37
C THR A 42 -15.71 -14.21 -0.61
N GLU A 43 -14.71 -15.05 -0.27
CA GLU A 43 -14.03 -16.07 -1.11
C GLU A 43 -13.53 -15.58 -2.49
N LYS A 44 -13.84 -14.34 -2.87
CA LYS A 44 -13.40 -13.65 -4.05
C LYS A 44 -12.25 -12.76 -3.61
N GLY A 45 -11.06 -13.05 -4.13
CA GLY A 45 -9.89 -12.21 -3.91
C GLY A 45 -10.21 -10.72 -4.14
N GLY A 46 -9.52 -9.84 -3.42
CA GLY A 46 -9.84 -8.43 -3.43
C GLY A 46 -8.68 -7.57 -2.97
N GLY A 47 -9.01 -6.40 -2.45
CA GLY A 47 -8.01 -5.42 -2.05
C GLY A 47 -8.64 -4.19 -1.44
N GLN A 48 -7.82 -3.15 -1.33
CA GLN A 48 -8.22 -1.85 -0.81
C GLN A 48 -7.93 -0.79 -1.86
N LEU A 49 -8.94 0.02 -2.17
CA LEU A 49 -8.83 1.12 -3.11
C LEU A 49 -8.73 2.44 -2.36
N PHE A 50 -7.68 3.20 -2.67
CA PHE A 50 -7.39 4.52 -2.16
C PHE A 50 -7.58 5.54 -3.28
N SER A 51 -8.43 6.53 -3.07
CA SER A 51 -8.73 7.55 -4.07
C SER A 51 -9.22 8.83 -3.40
N VAL A 52 -9.67 9.78 -4.22
CA VAL A 52 -10.40 10.96 -3.73
C VAL A 52 -11.78 11.02 -4.40
N LYS A 53 -12.80 11.38 -3.63
CA LYS A 53 -14.19 11.53 -4.04
C LYS A 53 -14.67 12.97 -3.94
N GLY A 54 -15.87 13.25 -4.44
CA GLY A 54 -16.45 14.60 -4.44
C GLY A 54 -16.06 15.41 -5.67
N ALA A 55 -16.35 16.71 -5.63
CA ALA A 55 -16.14 17.63 -6.73
C ALA A 55 -15.33 18.87 -6.31
N ILE A 56 -14.62 19.44 -7.27
CA ILE A 56 -13.81 20.65 -7.06
C ILE A 56 -14.65 21.92 -6.77
N GLY A 57 -15.98 21.82 -6.89
CA GLY A 57 -16.92 22.88 -6.54
C GLY A 57 -17.51 22.77 -5.13
N ASP A 58 -17.31 21.62 -4.47
CA ASP A 58 -17.85 21.37 -3.13
C ASP A 58 -17.16 22.29 -2.11
N SER A 59 -17.87 22.62 -1.02
CA SER A 59 -17.39 23.60 -0.03
C SER A 59 -16.05 23.23 0.61
N ILE A 60 -15.81 21.93 0.80
CA ILE A 60 -14.56 21.36 1.33
C ILE A 60 -13.64 20.80 0.22
N GLY A 61 -14.07 20.87 -1.04
CA GLY A 61 -13.39 20.23 -2.17
C GLY A 61 -13.60 18.72 -2.21
N MET A 62 -12.60 18.02 -2.75
CA MET A 62 -12.58 16.57 -2.79
C MET A 62 -12.08 16.00 -1.46
N GLU A 63 -12.48 14.77 -1.15
CA GLU A 63 -12.14 14.10 0.11
C GLU A 63 -11.39 12.79 -0.16
N PHE A 64 -10.47 12.44 0.72
CA PHE A 64 -9.82 11.13 0.70
C PHE A 64 -10.84 10.01 0.97
N GLU A 65 -10.76 8.95 0.19
CA GLU A 65 -11.57 7.75 0.34
C GLU A 65 -10.67 6.51 0.34
N GLN A 66 -10.86 5.68 1.37
CA GLN A 66 -10.42 4.29 1.40
C GLN A 66 -11.65 3.41 1.43
N LYS A 67 -11.67 2.37 0.60
CA LYS A 67 -12.73 1.34 0.66
C LYS A 67 -12.23 -0.05 0.29
N PRO A 68 -12.85 -1.12 0.81
CA PRO A 68 -12.72 -2.46 0.25
C PRO A 68 -13.13 -2.46 -1.22
N ALA A 69 -12.38 -3.18 -2.04
CA ALA A 69 -12.66 -3.32 -3.46
C ALA A 69 -12.38 -4.75 -3.93
N ARG A 70 -13.18 -5.22 -4.89
CA ARG A 70 -12.83 -6.43 -5.67
C ARG A 70 -11.70 -6.11 -6.64
N TRP A 71 -11.27 -7.10 -7.42
CA TRP A 71 -10.35 -6.88 -8.52
C TRP A 71 -10.84 -5.73 -9.43
N PRO A 72 -9.98 -4.77 -9.78
CA PRO A 72 -10.35 -3.66 -10.65
C PRO A 72 -11.04 -4.09 -11.95
N GLU A 73 -10.59 -5.21 -12.53
CA GLU A 73 -11.08 -5.83 -13.76
C GLU A 73 -12.54 -6.29 -13.69
N GLU A 74 -13.07 -6.55 -12.49
CA GLU A 74 -14.48 -6.91 -12.31
C GLU A 74 -15.42 -5.70 -12.45
N SER A 75 -14.88 -4.47 -12.43
CA SER A 75 -15.67 -3.26 -12.63
C SER A 75 -16.00 -3.06 -14.11
N SER A 76 -17.27 -2.77 -14.43
CA SER A 76 -17.70 -2.39 -15.78
C SER A 76 -17.04 -1.10 -16.30
N THR A 77 -16.57 -0.25 -15.38
CA THR A 77 -15.86 0.99 -15.72
C THR A 77 -14.35 0.80 -15.83
N PHE A 78 -13.82 -0.40 -15.59
CA PHE A 78 -12.38 -0.66 -15.68
C PHE A 78 -11.81 -0.24 -17.04
N ARG A 79 -10.66 0.42 -17.01
CA ARG A 79 -9.88 0.77 -18.20
C ARG A 79 -8.51 0.10 -18.18
N ALA A 80 -7.75 0.29 -17.12
CA ALA A 80 -6.38 -0.19 -17.04
C ALA A 80 -5.91 -0.30 -15.59
N LYS A 81 -4.89 -1.12 -15.37
CA LYS A 81 -4.08 -1.12 -14.15
C LYS A 81 -2.61 -1.08 -14.52
N HIS A 82 -1.81 -0.46 -13.67
CA HIS A 82 -0.37 -0.29 -13.82
C HIS A 82 0.28 -0.68 -12.52
N TYR A 83 1.13 -1.70 -12.54
CA TYR A 83 1.90 -2.07 -11.36
C TYR A 83 2.85 -0.94 -10.98
N ILE A 84 2.84 -0.53 -9.71
CA ILE A 84 3.72 0.55 -9.21
C ILE A 84 4.72 0.04 -8.16
N GLY A 85 4.51 -1.17 -7.63
CA GLY A 85 5.44 -1.81 -6.70
C GLY A 85 4.75 -2.76 -5.73
N GLN A 86 5.51 -3.24 -4.75
CA GLN A 86 5.02 -4.00 -3.62
C GLN A 86 5.29 -3.26 -2.31
N ILE A 87 4.49 -3.56 -1.30
CA ILE A 87 4.70 -3.13 0.08
C ILE A 87 4.75 -4.37 0.97
N ARG A 88 5.52 -4.35 2.07
CA ARG A 88 5.44 -5.44 3.04
C ARG A 88 4.09 -5.42 3.75
N LYS A 89 3.60 -6.58 4.15
CA LYS A 89 2.39 -6.68 4.98
C LYS A 89 2.53 -5.87 6.28
N SER A 90 3.70 -5.88 6.91
CA SER A 90 4.01 -5.09 8.11
C SER A 90 3.88 -3.58 7.91
N ASP A 91 4.10 -3.11 6.69
CA ASP A 91 4.18 -1.68 6.36
C ASP A 91 2.83 -1.15 5.83
N TYR A 92 1.80 -2.00 5.78
CA TYR A 92 0.49 -1.67 5.23
C TYR A 92 -0.20 -0.51 5.96
N ASP A 93 -0.13 -0.48 7.30
CA ASP A 93 -0.71 0.63 8.06
C ASP A 93 0.03 1.94 7.85
N THR A 94 1.36 1.91 7.75
CA THR A 94 2.17 3.09 7.41
C THR A 94 1.83 3.59 6.00
N PHE A 95 1.69 2.68 5.04
CA PHE A 95 1.24 3.00 3.68
C PHE A 95 -0.11 3.71 3.67
N ARG A 96 -1.09 3.15 4.40
CA ARG A 96 -2.44 3.71 4.53
C ARG A 96 -2.41 5.11 5.15
N GLN A 97 -1.67 5.27 6.25
CA GLN A 97 -1.53 6.56 6.93
C GLN A 97 -0.84 7.61 6.05
N LEU A 98 0.18 7.21 5.29
CA LEU A 98 0.86 8.10 4.36
C LEU A 98 -0.14 8.61 3.30
N LEU A 99 -0.88 7.71 2.63
CA LEU A 99 -1.86 8.12 1.63
C LEU A 99 -2.97 9.02 2.22
N ALA A 100 -3.43 8.73 3.44
CA ALA A 100 -4.42 9.56 4.13
C ALA A 100 -3.87 10.95 4.53
N SER A 101 -2.55 11.09 4.69
CA SER A 101 -1.92 12.38 5.00
C SER A 101 -1.67 13.25 3.76
N VAL A 102 -1.75 12.68 2.55
CA VAL A 102 -1.64 13.46 1.31
C VAL A 102 -2.91 14.31 1.13
N PRO A 103 -2.81 15.65 1.15
CA PRO A 103 -3.99 16.50 1.13
C PRO A 103 -4.79 16.29 -0.17
N PRO A 104 -6.11 16.01 -0.08
CA PRO A 104 -6.94 15.87 -1.25
C PRO A 104 -7.08 17.20 -2.00
N PRO A 105 -7.53 17.21 -3.26
CA PRO A 105 -7.74 18.44 -4.01
C PRO A 105 -8.74 19.36 -3.29
N PRO A 106 -8.36 20.60 -2.95
CA PRO A 106 -9.26 21.51 -2.25
C PRO A 106 -10.37 21.98 -3.18
N ARG A 107 -11.27 22.80 -2.62
CA ARG A 107 -12.19 23.60 -3.43
C ARG A 107 -11.41 24.48 -4.40
N GLN A 108 -11.82 24.46 -5.65
CA GLN A 108 -11.20 25.22 -6.74
C GLN A 108 -12.22 25.98 -7.58
N ARG A 109 -13.53 25.72 -7.39
CA ARG A 109 -14.61 26.43 -8.06
C ARG A 109 -15.69 26.89 -7.09
N CYS A 110 -16.20 28.08 -7.37
CA CYS A 110 -17.24 28.72 -6.59
C CYS A 110 -18.28 29.29 -7.55
N PHE A 111 -19.55 29.19 -7.18
CA PHE A 111 -20.62 29.81 -7.96
C PHE A 111 -20.65 31.30 -7.65
N ASN A 112 -20.39 32.13 -8.66
CA ASN A 112 -20.47 33.57 -8.56
C ASN A 112 -21.87 34.02 -8.98
N THR A 113 -22.63 34.59 -8.04
CA THR A 113 -24.01 35.02 -8.28
C THR A 113 -24.10 36.26 -9.17
N SER A 114 -23.05 37.09 -9.20
CA SER A 114 -23.00 38.30 -10.02
C SER A 114 -22.85 37.97 -11.51
N THR A 115 -22.00 37.00 -11.84
CA THR A 115 -21.79 36.53 -13.22
C THR A 115 -22.68 35.34 -13.58
N ARG A 116 -23.38 34.77 -12.58
CA ARG A 116 -24.24 33.57 -12.68
C ARG A 116 -23.50 32.36 -13.22
N GLY A 117 -22.21 32.24 -12.89
CA GLY A 117 -21.31 31.24 -13.42
C GLY A 117 -20.45 30.59 -12.35
N TRP A 118 -19.99 29.38 -12.64
CA TRP A 118 -18.94 28.74 -11.85
C TRP A 118 -17.58 29.27 -12.27
N GLU A 119 -16.84 29.85 -11.35
CA GLU A 119 -15.55 30.48 -11.60
C GLU A 119 -14.46 29.84 -10.74
N PRO A 120 -13.17 29.90 -11.17
CA PRO A 120 -12.06 29.52 -10.31
C PRO A 120 -12.05 30.33 -9.00
N CYS A 121 -11.87 29.64 -7.88
CA CYS A 121 -11.70 30.28 -6.58
C CYS A 121 -10.55 29.62 -5.81
N LYS A 122 -10.04 30.37 -4.82
CA LYS A 122 -9.04 29.92 -3.87
C LYS A 122 -9.68 28.89 -2.90
N PRO A 123 -8.87 28.09 -2.17
CA PRO A 123 -9.39 27.11 -1.22
C PRO A 123 -10.31 27.68 -0.13
N ASP A 124 -10.15 28.96 0.22
CA ASP A 124 -11.00 29.69 1.17
C ASP A 124 -12.35 30.14 0.58
N GLY A 125 -12.58 29.90 -0.72
CA GLY A 125 -13.78 30.27 -1.44
C GLY A 125 -13.75 31.69 -2.05
N SER A 126 -12.69 32.47 -1.83
CA SER A 126 -12.53 33.78 -2.46
C SER A 126 -12.15 33.65 -3.93
N PHE A 127 -12.64 34.55 -4.78
CA PHE A 127 -12.30 34.56 -6.20
C PHE A 127 -10.92 35.15 -6.45
N TYR A 128 -10.28 34.72 -7.53
CA TYR A 128 -9.04 35.31 -8.00
C TYR A 128 -9.27 36.74 -8.52
N ALA A 129 -8.32 37.65 -8.27
CA ALA A 129 -8.35 38.99 -8.83
C ALA A 129 -8.10 38.97 -10.35
N PRO A 130 -8.49 40.00 -11.12
CA PRO A 130 -8.34 40.01 -12.58
C PRO A 130 -6.90 39.83 -13.11
N TYR A 131 -5.89 40.12 -12.29
CA TYR A 131 -4.47 39.97 -12.62
C TYR A 131 -3.84 38.70 -12.04
N GLU A 132 -4.57 37.95 -11.21
CA GLU A 132 -4.10 36.67 -10.68
C GLU A 132 -4.42 35.56 -11.70
N THR A 133 -3.43 34.72 -12.00
CA THR A 133 -3.66 33.52 -12.81
C THR A 133 -4.05 32.36 -11.90
N PRO A 134 -5.27 31.80 -12.01
CA PRO A 134 -5.65 30.63 -11.24
C PRO A 134 -4.75 29.43 -11.57
N PRO A 135 -4.41 28.58 -10.60
CA PRO A 135 -3.68 27.36 -10.86
C PRO A 135 -4.53 26.39 -11.72
N PRO A 136 -3.89 25.46 -12.45
CA PRO A 136 -4.61 24.40 -13.15
C PRO A 136 -5.47 23.57 -12.20
N TYR A 137 -6.61 23.09 -12.68
CA TYR A 137 -7.47 22.23 -11.88
C TYR A 137 -6.78 20.91 -11.54
N MET A 138 -6.94 20.51 -10.29
CA MET A 138 -6.46 19.26 -9.72
C MET A 138 -7.67 18.39 -9.37
N LYS A 139 -7.78 17.21 -9.97
CA LYS A 139 -8.78 16.21 -9.63
C LYS A 139 -8.11 14.93 -9.13
N CYS A 140 -8.89 13.84 -9.06
CA CYS A 140 -8.39 12.51 -8.71
C CYS A 140 -7.16 12.08 -9.54
N THR A 141 -7.13 12.35 -10.85
CA THR A 141 -5.98 12.03 -11.70
C THR A 141 -4.71 12.73 -11.23
N GLU A 142 -4.75 14.06 -11.09
CA GLU A 142 -3.60 14.84 -10.65
C GLU A 142 -3.20 14.50 -9.21
N TRP A 143 -4.16 14.27 -8.31
CA TRP A 143 -3.86 13.85 -6.95
C TRP A 143 -3.10 12.52 -6.92
N VAL A 144 -3.53 11.51 -7.69
CA VAL A 144 -2.82 10.22 -7.74
C VAL A 144 -1.44 10.37 -8.36
N LEU A 145 -1.34 10.98 -9.55
CA LEU A 145 -0.12 11.02 -10.34
C LEU A 145 0.93 12.00 -9.79
N LEU A 146 0.50 13.15 -9.30
CA LEU A 146 1.40 14.25 -8.92
C LEU A 146 1.63 14.34 -7.41
N LYS A 147 0.79 13.70 -6.59
CA LYS A 147 0.93 13.74 -5.12
C LYS A 147 1.08 12.37 -4.49
N ALA A 148 0.09 11.49 -4.65
CA ALA A 148 0.02 10.23 -3.91
C ALA A 148 1.15 9.27 -4.30
N ILE A 149 1.33 8.98 -5.60
CA ILE A 149 2.42 8.11 -6.07
C ILE A 149 3.80 8.70 -5.73
N PRO A 150 4.07 9.99 -5.99
CA PRO A 150 5.32 10.61 -5.55
C PRO A 150 5.57 10.51 -4.05
N ALA A 151 4.55 10.71 -3.20
CA ALA A 151 4.69 10.56 -1.75
C ALA A 151 5.11 9.13 -1.36
N LEU A 152 4.51 8.11 -1.98
CA LEU A 152 4.89 6.70 -1.78
C LEU A 152 6.34 6.43 -2.22
N GLN A 153 6.77 7.00 -3.34
CA GLN A 153 8.12 6.82 -3.89
C GLN A 153 9.20 7.54 -3.08
N GLN A 154 8.85 8.66 -2.45
CA GLN A 154 9.76 9.43 -1.61
C GLN A 154 9.95 8.82 -0.22
N MET A 155 8.99 8.02 0.27
CA MET A 155 9.14 7.35 1.56
C MET A 155 10.08 6.15 1.44
N PRO A 156 11.26 6.17 2.09
CA PRO A 156 12.23 5.08 1.99
C PRO A 156 11.64 3.78 2.52
N ASN A 157 11.97 2.67 1.86
CA ASN A 157 11.62 1.31 2.30
C ASN A 157 10.12 1.00 2.41
N LEU A 158 9.24 1.86 1.89
CA LEU A 158 7.80 1.62 1.90
C LEU A 158 7.33 0.91 0.62
N LEU A 159 7.55 1.52 -0.54
CA LEU A 159 7.14 0.99 -1.84
C LEU A 159 8.37 0.47 -2.62
N TYR A 160 8.34 -0.79 -3.03
CA TYR A 160 9.41 -1.44 -3.79
C TYR A 160 9.00 -1.65 -5.24
N PRO A 161 9.48 -0.83 -6.20
CA PRO A 161 9.07 -0.94 -7.61
C PRO A 161 9.40 -2.28 -8.25
N ASN A 162 10.46 -2.95 -7.77
CA ASN A 162 10.94 -4.23 -8.30
C ASN A 162 10.59 -5.42 -7.38
N GLY A 163 9.64 -5.23 -6.47
CA GLY A 163 9.26 -6.23 -5.46
C GLY A 163 10.05 -6.10 -4.15
N VAL A 164 9.47 -6.60 -3.06
CA VAL A 164 10.13 -6.59 -1.74
C VAL A 164 11.37 -7.49 -1.80
N PRO A 165 12.57 -6.98 -1.46
CA PRO A 165 13.78 -7.81 -1.47
C PRO A 165 13.64 -8.93 -0.44
N ALA A 166 14.06 -10.15 -0.82
CA ALA A 166 14.13 -11.27 0.10
C ALA A 166 14.99 -10.87 1.32
N GLN A 167 14.49 -11.13 2.53
CA GLN A 167 15.28 -10.87 3.75
C GLN A 167 16.62 -11.59 3.64
N PRO A 168 17.75 -10.92 3.97
CA PRO A 168 19.03 -11.61 4.09
C PRO A 168 18.88 -12.75 5.10
N GLN A 169 19.25 -13.97 4.70
CA GLN A 169 19.12 -15.19 5.52
C GLN A 169 19.73 -15.05 6.92
N SER A 170 20.66 -14.12 7.12
CA SER A 170 21.29 -13.83 8.42
C SER A 170 20.31 -13.41 9.52
N GLN A 171 19.20 -12.71 9.22
CA GLN A 171 18.24 -12.30 10.26
C GLN A 171 17.28 -13.44 10.68
N GLN A 172 17.02 -14.40 9.80
CA GLN A 172 16.23 -15.60 10.15
C GLN A 172 17.00 -16.52 11.11
N VAL A 173 18.32 -16.63 10.98
CA VAL A 173 19.12 -17.45 11.90
C VAL A 173 19.11 -16.87 13.32
N PHE A 174 19.16 -15.55 13.47
CA PHE A 174 19.14 -14.90 14.79
C PHE A 174 17.78 -15.02 15.50
N GLN A 175 16.66 -14.89 14.79
CA GLN A 175 15.33 -15.04 15.42
C GLN A 175 15.04 -16.49 15.81
N THR A 176 15.47 -17.46 14.99
CA THR A 176 15.33 -18.89 15.30
C THR A 176 16.18 -19.27 16.51
N ALA A 177 17.40 -18.72 16.62
CA ALA A 177 18.28 -18.96 17.77
C ALA A 177 17.72 -18.38 19.09
N ILE A 178 17.08 -17.21 19.06
CA ILE A 178 16.49 -16.59 20.25
C ILE A 178 15.21 -17.32 20.71
N GLN A 179 14.40 -17.82 19.77
CA GLN A 179 13.23 -18.65 20.10
C GLN A 179 13.62 -20.04 20.65
N GLN A 180 14.69 -20.66 20.15
CA GLN A 180 15.18 -21.92 20.71
C GLN A 180 15.82 -21.74 22.10
N ALA A 181 16.34 -20.56 22.42
CA ALA A 181 16.92 -20.26 23.73
C ALA A 181 15.88 -19.94 24.83
N THR A 182 14.59 -19.80 24.48
CA THR A 182 13.51 -19.41 25.42
C THR A 182 12.46 -20.49 25.65
N GLN A 183 12.62 -21.69 25.07
CA GLN A 183 11.74 -22.83 25.36
C GLN A 183 12.11 -23.48 26.71
N PRO A 184 11.14 -23.76 27.60
CA PRO A 184 11.40 -24.50 28.83
C PRO A 184 11.82 -25.94 28.51
N ALA A 185 12.81 -26.44 29.26
CA ALA A 185 13.52 -27.72 29.05
C ALA A 185 12.65 -29.00 29.04
N ALA A 186 11.32 -28.89 29.21
CA ALA A 186 10.41 -30.02 29.24
C ALA A 186 9.91 -30.48 27.85
N GLU A 187 10.00 -29.64 26.80
CA GLU A 187 9.46 -29.99 25.46
C GLU A 187 10.51 -30.43 24.42
N GLN A 188 11.80 -30.37 24.74
CA GLN A 188 12.88 -30.86 23.85
C GLN A 188 13.02 -32.40 23.83
N ALA A 189 12.26 -33.14 24.64
CA ALA A 189 12.41 -34.59 24.75
C ALA A 189 11.60 -35.41 23.73
N SER A 190 10.84 -34.79 22.81
CA SER A 190 9.93 -35.55 21.92
C SER A 190 10.19 -35.43 20.42
N GLN A 191 11.26 -34.75 19.99
CA GLN A 191 11.59 -34.66 18.55
C GLN A 191 12.98 -35.21 18.26
N GLY A 192 13.00 -36.43 17.73
CA GLY A 192 14.04 -36.88 16.79
C GLY A 192 15.37 -37.28 17.40
N ALA A 193 15.48 -38.56 17.74
CA ALA A 193 16.76 -39.26 17.75
C ALA A 193 17.53 -39.03 16.42
N SER A 194 18.87 -39.01 16.51
CA SER A 194 19.87 -39.13 15.41
C SER A 194 20.57 -37.88 14.88
N ALA A 195 20.61 -36.74 15.57
CA ALA A 195 21.48 -35.62 15.16
C ALA A 195 22.75 -35.57 16.01
N TRP A 196 23.92 -35.59 15.36
CA TRP A 196 25.20 -35.27 16.00
C TRP A 196 25.19 -33.81 16.45
N VAL A 197 25.45 -33.56 17.73
CA VAL A 197 25.51 -32.24 18.37
C VAL A 197 26.95 -31.95 18.78
N TRP A 198 27.47 -30.77 18.45
CA TRP A 198 28.81 -30.34 18.81
C TRP A 198 28.92 -30.02 20.31
N ASP A 199 29.91 -30.58 21.00
CA ASP A 199 30.23 -30.27 22.40
C ASP A 199 31.45 -29.33 22.47
N THR A 200 31.24 -28.11 22.96
CA THR A 200 32.29 -27.09 23.08
C THR A 200 33.31 -27.39 24.19
N ALA A 201 32.95 -28.12 25.23
CA ALA A 201 33.87 -28.46 26.31
C ALA A 201 34.85 -29.57 25.90
N GLN A 202 34.39 -30.49 25.04
CA GLN A 202 35.18 -31.63 24.56
C GLN A 202 35.71 -31.43 23.12
N SER A 203 35.32 -30.35 22.43
CA SER A 203 35.69 -30.05 21.03
C SER A 203 35.44 -31.21 20.06
N ARG A 204 34.31 -31.91 20.23
CA ARG A 204 33.91 -33.05 19.37
C ARG A 204 32.40 -33.24 19.34
N TYR A 205 31.90 -33.93 18.31
CA TYR A 205 30.48 -34.25 18.19
C TYR A 205 30.07 -35.40 19.10
N ARG A 206 28.84 -35.34 19.63
CA ARG A 206 28.16 -36.43 20.34
C ARG A 206 26.71 -36.58 19.89
N TYR A 207 26.13 -37.77 20.00
CA TYR A 207 24.69 -37.95 19.88
C TYR A 207 24.15 -38.82 21.01
N TRP A 208 22.88 -38.63 21.37
CA TRP A 208 22.21 -39.44 22.39
C TRP A 208 21.58 -40.66 21.73
N ASN A 209 21.97 -41.87 22.14
CA ASN A 209 21.42 -43.11 21.58
C ASN A 209 20.17 -43.62 22.32
N GLY A 210 19.70 -42.88 23.34
CA GLY A 210 18.62 -43.30 24.24
C GLY A 210 19.10 -43.71 25.63
N THR A 211 20.37 -44.11 25.76
CA THR A 211 20.96 -44.65 27.01
C THR A 211 22.22 -43.91 27.43
N GLU A 212 23.08 -43.53 26.48
CA GLU A 212 24.34 -42.82 26.72
C GLU A 212 24.70 -41.87 25.57
N TRP A 213 25.68 -41.00 25.83
CA TRP A 213 26.27 -40.13 24.82
C TRP A 213 27.36 -40.87 24.06
N ILE A 214 27.15 -41.06 22.76
CA ILE A 214 28.16 -41.63 21.86
C ILE A 214 28.95 -40.49 21.22
N TRP A 215 30.28 -40.61 21.25
CA TRP A 215 31.21 -39.60 20.76
C TRP A 215 31.75 -39.98 19.38
N GLN A 216 31.97 -38.98 18.52
CA GLN A 216 32.60 -39.20 17.23
C GLN A 216 34.08 -39.53 17.48
N THR A 217 34.50 -40.70 17.01
CA THR A 217 35.90 -41.19 17.06
C THR A 217 36.78 -40.44 16.08
#